data_AF-A0A4Y2NJF5-F1
#
_entry.id   AF-A0A4Y2NJF5-F1
#
_cell.length_a   1.000
_cell.length_b   1.000
_cell.length_c   1.000
_cell.angle_alpha   90.00
_cell.angle_beta   90.00
_cell.angle_gamma   90.00
#
_symmetry.space_group_name_H-M   'P 1'
#
loop_
_entity.id
_entity.type
_entity.pdbx_description
1 polymer ?
#
loop_
_entity_poly.entity_id
_entity_poly.type
_entity_poly.pdbx_seq_one_letter_code
_entity_poly.pdbx_strand_id
1 'polypeptide(L)'
;MNFKAVTAEQLKRRAILTVNNDLSIELNNAELNLIPGREDVYDSSDCILSEDSQDQLSYPEEFLNSLTHTGMPPHKLRFKKSAVIMLLQNLMPSKGLCNGTRLIVTKLQCNVIEAEMIGSSSKETFLILRIPLIP
;
A
#
# COMPACT_ATOMS: atom_id res chain seq x y z
N MET A 1 -21.60 1.98 9.47
CA MET A 1 -21.74 2.88 8.29
C MET A 1 -22.12 2.02 7.10
N ASN A 2 -23.02 2.48 6.22
CA ASN A 2 -23.36 1.74 5.01
C ASN A 2 -22.29 2.01 3.95
N PHE A 3 -21.42 1.03 3.67
CA PHE A 3 -20.27 1.16 2.76
C PHE A 3 -20.64 1.09 1.26
N LYS A 4 -21.93 1.07 0.91
CA LYS A 4 -22.34 1.16 -0.49
C LYS A 4 -22.07 2.58 -1.01
N ALA A 5 -20.91 2.69 -1.67
CA ALA A 5 -20.42 3.83 -2.46
C ALA A 5 -20.06 5.09 -1.64
N VAL A 6 -19.04 4.98 -0.79
CA VAL A 6 -18.33 6.17 -0.32
C VAL A 6 -17.51 6.74 -1.48
N THR A 7 -17.70 8.02 -1.79
CA THR A 7 -17.02 8.68 -2.92
C THR A 7 -15.63 9.21 -2.52
N ALA A 8 -14.75 9.42 -3.51
CA ALA A 8 -13.44 10.05 -3.30
C ALA A 8 -13.55 11.39 -2.55
N GLU A 9 -14.56 12.19 -2.89
CA GLU A 9 -14.83 13.47 -2.25
C GLU A 9 -15.18 13.34 -0.76
N GLN A 10 -15.93 12.30 -0.38
CA GLN A 10 -16.26 12.05 1.02
C GLN A 10 -15.03 11.59 1.84
N LEU A 11 -14.08 10.91 1.20
CA LEU A 11 -12.84 10.41 1.83
C LEU A 11 -11.74 11.48 1.90
N LYS A 12 -11.81 12.51 1.06
CA LYS A 12 -10.83 13.60 0.99
C LYS A 12 -10.51 14.22 2.36
N ARG A 13 -11.48 14.28 3.27
CA ARG A 13 -11.32 14.94 4.59
C ARG A 13 -11.39 13.98 5.79
N ARG A 14 -11.26 12.67 5.55
CA ARG A 14 -11.35 11.66 6.60
C ARG A 14 -10.06 10.86 6.69
N ALA A 15 -9.57 10.67 7.91
CA ALA A 15 -8.46 9.79 8.23
C ALA A 15 -8.66 9.31 9.67
N ILE A 16 -8.23 8.07 9.95
CA ILE A 16 -8.12 7.55 11.31
C ILE A 16 -6.65 7.60 11.66
N LEU A 17 -6.31 8.16 12.82
CA LEU A 17 -4.95 8.24 13.31
C LEU A 17 -4.82 7.40 14.57
N THR A 18 -3.78 6.59 14.64
CA THR A 18 -3.43 5.76 15.79
C THR A 18 -2.03 6.09 16.27
N VAL A 19 -1.73 5.74 17.53
CA VAL A 19 -0.41 5.97 18.14
C VAL A 19 0.61 4.90 17.70
N ASN A 20 0.16 3.67 17.41
CA ASN A 20 0.99 2.56 16.94
C ASN A 20 0.64 2.17 15.49
N ASN A 21 1.66 1.82 14.71
CA ASN A 21 1.57 1.23 13.38
C ASN A 21 0.84 -0.12 13.39
N ASP A 22 1.05 -0.98 14.38
CA ASP A 22 0.40 -2.30 14.40
C ASP A 22 -1.13 -2.16 14.45
N LEU A 23 -1.61 -1.24 15.31
CA LEU A 23 -3.03 -0.92 15.40
C LEU A 23 -3.55 -0.25 14.12
N SER A 24 -2.72 0.57 13.46
CA SER A 24 -3.09 1.19 12.19
C SER A 24 -3.29 0.13 11.10
N ILE A 25 -2.41 -0.87 11.05
CA ILE A 25 -2.48 -2.01 10.12
C ILE A 25 -3.71 -2.86 10.42
N GLU A 26 -4.00 -3.14 11.69
CA GLU A 26 -5.19 -3.89 12.09
C GLU A 26 -6.48 -3.20 11.65
N LEU A 27 -6.62 -1.90 11.92
CA LEU A 27 -7.79 -1.11 11.52
C LEU A 27 -7.92 -1.01 10.00
N ASN A 28 -6.80 -0.78 9.29
CA ASN A 28 -6.80 -0.74 7.83
C ASN A 28 -7.26 -2.09 7.23
N ASN A 29 -6.81 -3.21 7.80
CA ASN A 29 -7.23 -4.55 7.39
C ASN A 29 -8.71 -4.81 7.72
N ALA A 30 -9.20 -4.36 8.88
CA ALA A 30 -10.61 -4.46 9.24
C ALA A 30 -11.50 -3.69 8.26
N GLU A 31 -11.14 -2.45 7.93
CA GLU A 31 -11.84 -1.64 6.92
C GLU A 31 -11.78 -2.27 5.52
N LEU A 32 -10.61 -2.81 5.13
CA LEU A 32 -10.47 -3.52 3.85
C LEU A 32 -11.40 -4.76 3.78
N ASN A 33 -11.60 -5.47 4.88
CA ASN A 33 -12.53 -6.61 4.95
C ASN A 33 -13.99 -6.18 4.71
N LEU A 34 -14.36 -4.95 5.09
CA LEU A 34 -15.70 -4.40 4.88
C LEU A 34 -15.95 -3.96 3.43
N ILE A 35 -14.89 -3.71 2.65
CA ILE A 35 -15.01 -3.37 1.24
C ILE A 35 -15.44 -4.62 0.45
N PRO A 36 -16.57 -4.58 -0.27
CA PRO A 36 -17.03 -5.71 -1.07
C PRO A 36 -16.14 -5.92 -2.29
N GLY A 37 -16.05 -7.15 -2.75
CA GLY A 37 -15.30 -7.53 -3.95
C GLY A 37 -14.13 -8.45 -3.67
N ARG A 38 -13.44 -8.82 -4.74
CA ARG A 38 -12.25 -9.68 -4.69
C ARG A 38 -11.08 -8.92 -4.06
N GLU A 39 -10.39 -9.62 -3.17
CA GLU A 39 -9.08 -9.21 -2.65
C GLU A 39 -7.98 -9.76 -3.54
N ASP A 40 -6.98 -8.92 -3.83
CA ASP A 40 -5.73 -9.34 -4.43
C ASP A 40 -4.58 -9.03 -3.48
N VAL A 41 -3.66 -9.99 -3.34
CA VAL A 41 -2.52 -9.92 -2.45
C VAL A 41 -1.25 -9.81 -3.29
N TYR A 42 -0.39 -8.87 -2.95
CA TYR A 42 0.92 -8.68 -3.55
C TYR A 42 1.97 -8.94 -2.49
N ASP A 43 2.73 -10.02 -2.65
CA ASP A 43 3.82 -10.37 -1.77
C ASP A 43 5.11 -9.63 -2.19
N SER A 44 5.87 -9.12 -1.21
CA SER A 44 7.21 -8.62 -1.46
C SER A 44 8.15 -9.79 -1.83
N SER A 45 9.33 -9.44 -2.31
CA SER A 45 10.38 -10.41 -2.66
C SER A 45 11.63 -9.81 -2.08
N ASP A 46 11.86 -10.18 -0.84
CA ASP A 46 12.90 -9.62 -0.01
C ASP A 46 14.16 -10.47 -0.18
N CYS A 47 15.31 -9.80 -0.29
CA CYS A 47 16.59 -10.47 -0.42
C CYS A 47 17.64 -9.72 0.39
N ILE A 48 18.63 -10.45 0.88
CA ILE A 48 19.73 -9.89 1.63
C ILE A 48 20.79 -9.41 0.64
N LEU A 49 21.19 -8.16 0.78
CA LEU A 49 22.32 -7.60 0.06
C LEU A 49 23.57 -7.74 0.93
N SER A 50 24.11 -8.96 1.02
CA SER A 50 25.38 -9.25 1.71
C SER A 50 26.29 -10.13 0.85
N GLU A 51 27.59 -9.83 0.89
CA GLU A 51 28.63 -10.65 0.25
C GLU A 51 29.00 -11.87 1.11
N ASP A 52 28.59 -11.91 2.38
CA ASP A 52 28.84 -13.05 3.26
C ASP A 52 27.76 -14.13 3.06
N SER A 53 28.21 -15.30 2.57
CA SER A 53 27.37 -16.50 2.44
C SER A 53 26.74 -16.98 3.75
N GLN A 54 27.31 -16.64 4.91
CA GLN A 54 26.77 -17.00 6.23
C GLN A 54 25.52 -16.17 6.59
N ASP A 55 25.40 -14.94 6.09
CA ASP A 55 24.24 -14.10 6.34
C ASP A 55 22.99 -14.69 5.66
N GLN A 56 23.14 -15.26 4.46
CA GLN A 56 22.03 -15.94 3.77
C GLN A 56 21.50 -17.16 4.53
N LEU A 57 22.35 -17.82 5.31
CA LEU A 57 21.96 -18.93 6.18
C LEU A 57 21.38 -18.47 7.52
N SER A 58 21.77 -17.27 7.97
CA SER A 58 21.40 -16.73 9.27
C SER A 58 20.03 -16.03 9.28
N TYR A 59 19.57 -15.56 8.12
CA TYR A 59 18.29 -14.85 7.98
C TYR A 59 17.38 -15.58 6.98
N PRO A 60 16.57 -16.54 7.45
CA PRO A 60 15.66 -17.27 6.58
C PRO A 60 14.56 -16.34 6.04
N GLU A 61 13.95 -16.72 4.91
CA GLU A 61 12.90 -15.91 4.26
C GLU A 61 11.73 -15.62 5.20
N GLU A 62 11.34 -16.56 6.07
CA GLU A 62 10.26 -16.36 7.02
C GLU A 62 10.57 -15.23 8.03
N PHE A 63 11.84 -15.09 8.39
CA PHE A 63 12.28 -13.98 9.24
C PHE A 63 12.18 -12.66 8.47
N LEU A 64 12.66 -12.60 7.23
CA LEU A 64 12.57 -11.39 6.38
C LEU A 64 11.12 -10.97 6.16
N ASN A 65 10.25 -11.93 5.82
CA ASN A 65 8.82 -11.73 5.56
C ASN A 65 8.05 -11.27 6.82
N SER A 66 8.63 -11.43 8.02
CA SER A 66 8.05 -10.96 9.28
C SER A 66 8.41 -9.49 9.60
N LEU A 67 9.42 -8.93 8.93
CA LEU A 67 9.87 -7.56 9.18
C LEU A 67 8.89 -6.55 8.55
N THR A 68 8.60 -5.48 9.29
CA THR A 68 7.87 -4.31 8.78
C THR A 68 8.61 -3.07 9.24
N HIS A 69 9.64 -2.67 8.49
CA HIS A 69 10.44 -1.50 8.81
C HIS A 69 9.64 -0.20 8.69
N THR A 70 9.96 0.79 9.50
CA THR A 70 9.38 2.13 9.39
C THR A 70 9.60 2.68 7.98
N GLY A 71 8.52 3.10 7.31
CA GLY A 71 8.58 3.61 5.93
C GLY A 71 8.53 2.55 4.83
N MET A 72 8.48 1.26 5.20
CA MET A 72 8.24 0.15 4.27
C MET A 72 6.83 -0.42 4.47
N PRO A 73 6.19 -0.92 3.40
CA PRO A 73 4.97 -1.70 3.53
C PRO A 73 5.27 -3.08 4.15
N PRO A 74 4.28 -3.75 4.75
CA PRO A 74 4.42 -5.15 5.17
C PRO A 74 4.63 -6.08 3.96
N HIS A 75 5.24 -7.25 4.20
CA HIS A 75 5.49 -8.27 3.16
C HIS A 75 4.25 -8.60 2.33
N LYS A 76 3.08 -8.74 2.98
CA LYS A 76 1.81 -9.00 2.32
C LYS A 76 0.98 -7.73 2.20
N LEU A 77 0.89 -7.19 0.99
CA LEU A 77 0.02 -6.07 0.68
C LEU A 77 -1.31 -6.56 0.13
N ARG A 78 -2.38 -6.35 0.90
CA ARG A 78 -3.75 -6.70 0.53
C ARG A 78 -4.45 -5.48 -0.05
N PHE A 79 -5.06 -5.63 -1.23
CA PHE A 79 -5.83 -4.56 -1.86
C PHE A 79 -7.18 -5.07 -2.36
N LYS A 80 -8.12 -4.13 -2.45
CA LYS A 80 -9.41 -4.29 -3.12
C LYS A 80 -9.69 -3.09 -4.00
N LYS A 81 -10.48 -3.29 -5.04
CA LYS A 81 -11.03 -2.17 -5.80
C LYS A 81 -11.80 -1.24 -4.85
N SER A 82 -11.65 0.07 -5.07
CA SER A 82 -12.21 1.15 -4.24
C SER A 82 -11.56 1.34 -2.87
N ALA A 83 -10.51 0.57 -2.51
CA ALA A 83 -9.72 0.86 -1.32
C ALA A 83 -8.92 2.15 -1.47
N VAL A 84 -8.77 2.88 -0.36
CA VAL A 84 -7.87 4.05 -0.27
C VAL A 84 -6.48 3.54 0.05
N ILE A 85 -5.49 3.99 -0.71
CA ILE A 85 -4.07 3.71 -0.49
C ILE A 85 -3.31 5.02 -0.31
N MET A 86 -2.13 4.94 0.30
CA MET A 86 -1.23 6.08 0.47
C MET A 86 0.16 5.71 -0.03
N LEU A 87 0.79 6.60 -0.77
CA LEU A 87 2.18 6.43 -1.19
C LEU A 87 3.11 6.63 0.02
N LEU A 88 4.06 5.72 0.19
CA LEU A 88 5.11 5.81 1.22
C LEU A 88 6.39 6.50 0.71
N GLN A 89 6.53 6.63 -0.61
CA GLN A 89 7.69 7.25 -1.26
C GLN A 89 7.27 8.11 -2.45
N ASN A 90 8.21 8.93 -2.91
CA ASN A 90 8.02 9.79 -4.08
C ASN A 90 8.11 8.96 -5.36
N LEU A 91 7.02 8.93 -6.14
CA LEU A 91 6.99 8.24 -7.45
C LEU A 91 7.15 9.23 -8.59
N MET A 92 6.40 10.32 -8.54
CA MET A 92 6.39 11.34 -9.58
C MET A 92 5.98 12.70 -8.98
N PRO A 93 6.90 13.40 -8.29
CA PRO A 93 6.60 14.67 -7.64
C PRO A 93 6.05 15.75 -8.58
N SER A 94 6.49 15.74 -9.85
CA SER A 94 5.99 16.66 -10.89
C SER A 94 4.50 16.49 -11.20
N LYS A 95 3.91 15.34 -10.86
CA LYS A 95 2.49 15.03 -10.98
C LYS A 95 1.77 14.98 -9.61
N GLY A 96 2.45 15.36 -8.53
CA GLY A 96 1.89 15.30 -7.18
C GLY A 96 1.82 13.89 -6.57
N LEU A 97 2.50 12.90 -7.16
CA LEU A 97 2.66 11.56 -6.58
C LEU A 97 3.88 11.54 -5.65
N CYS A 98 3.71 12.08 -4.45
CA CYS A 98 4.73 12.13 -3.41
C CYS A 98 4.31 11.27 -2.19
N ASN A 99 5.24 11.11 -1.24
CA ASN A 99 4.93 10.48 0.04
C ASN A 99 3.72 11.18 0.70
N GLY A 100 2.76 10.39 1.19
CA GLY A 100 1.50 10.87 1.77
C GLY A 100 0.37 11.09 0.77
N THR A 101 0.62 11.04 -0.54
CA THR A 101 -0.45 11.16 -1.54
C THR A 101 -1.43 10.00 -1.40
N ARG A 102 -2.71 10.33 -1.23
CA ARG A 102 -3.80 9.35 -1.12
C ARG A 102 -4.46 9.12 -2.47
N LEU A 103 -4.70 7.86 -2.77
CA LEU A 103 -5.26 7.40 -4.04
C LEU A 103 -6.41 6.41 -3.77
N ILE A 104 -7.30 6.23 -4.74
CA ILE A 104 -8.32 5.17 -4.73
C ILE A 104 -8.01 4.17 -5.81
N VAL A 105 -7.94 2.90 -5.44
CA VAL A 105 -7.72 1.78 -6.36
C VAL A 105 -8.90 1.66 -7.31
N THR A 106 -8.66 1.76 -8.61
CA THR A 106 -9.67 1.58 -9.65
C THR A 106 -9.59 0.19 -10.26
N LYS A 107 -8.40 -0.40 -10.34
CA LYS A 107 -8.17 -1.74 -10.88
C LYS A 107 -6.87 -2.36 -10.33
N LEU A 108 -6.89 -3.69 -10.18
CA LEU A 108 -5.78 -4.50 -9.72
C LEU A 108 -5.40 -5.49 -10.84
N GLN A 109 -4.12 -5.54 -11.19
CA GLN A 109 -3.55 -6.44 -12.19
C GLN A 109 -2.25 -7.07 -11.66
N CYS A 110 -1.71 -8.04 -12.38
CA CYS A 110 -0.44 -8.66 -12.01
C CYS A 110 0.67 -7.60 -11.93
N ASN A 111 1.22 -7.37 -10.73
CA ASN A 111 2.26 -6.38 -10.41
C ASN A 111 1.97 -4.92 -10.79
N VAL A 112 0.69 -4.57 -11.05
CA VAL A 112 0.27 -3.20 -11.38
C VAL A 112 -1.00 -2.83 -10.64
N ILE A 113 -1.00 -1.66 -10.00
CA ILE A 113 -2.17 -1.06 -9.37
C ILE A 113 -2.56 0.18 -10.16
N GLU A 114 -3.81 0.24 -10.63
CA GLU A 114 -4.38 1.44 -11.21
C GLU A 114 -5.11 2.22 -10.12
N ALA A 115 -4.80 3.52 -9.99
CA ALA A 115 -5.41 4.34 -8.96
C ALA A 115 -5.62 5.81 -9.41
N GLU A 116 -6.62 6.46 -8.83
CA GLU A 116 -6.93 7.87 -9.05
C GLU A 116 -6.60 8.69 -7.79
N MET A 117 -6.09 9.91 -7.97
CA MET A 117 -5.73 10.77 -6.83
C MET A 117 -6.96 11.34 -6.13
N ILE A 118 -7.01 11.20 -4.81
CA ILE A 118 -8.10 11.76 -4.01
C ILE A 118 -7.98 13.29 -3.96
N GLY A 119 -9.03 13.98 -4.42
CA GLY A 119 -9.14 15.42 -4.33
C GLY A 119 -8.45 16.20 -5.44
N SER A 120 -7.93 15.51 -6.47
CA SER A 120 -7.59 16.13 -7.75
C SER A 120 -8.88 16.49 -8.51
N SER A 121 -8.88 17.62 -9.20
CA SER A 121 -9.95 17.99 -10.13
C SER A 121 -9.86 17.22 -11.45
N SER A 122 -8.69 16.65 -11.76
CA SER A 122 -8.50 15.75 -12.90
C SER A 122 -8.80 14.30 -12.49
N LYS A 123 -9.53 13.57 -13.34
CA LYS A 123 -9.69 12.11 -13.25
C LYS A 123 -8.48 11.38 -13.86
N GLU A 124 -7.28 11.88 -13.61
CA GLU A 124 -6.05 11.24 -14.09
C GLU A 124 -5.87 9.91 -13.36
N THR A 125 -5.68 8.85 -14.14
CA THR A 125 -5.38 7.51 -13.63
C THR A 125 -3.87 7.32 -13.64
N PHE A 126 -3.34 6.79 -12.54
CA PHE A 126 -1.93 6.48 -12.37
C PHE A 126 -1.71 4.98 -12.28
N LEU A 127 -0.63 4.51 -12.90
CA LEU A 127 -0.17 3.12 -12.78
C LEU A 127 0.96 3.07 -11.76
N ILE A 128 0.73 2.35 -10.67
CA ILE A 128 1.76 2.07 -9.66
C ILE A 128 2.31 0.70 -9.96
N LEU A 129 3.58 0.67 -10.37
CA LEU A 129 4.33 -0.55 -10.59
C LEU A 129 4.97 -1.00 -9.29
N ARG A 130 5.38 -2.27 -9.26
CA ARG A 130 6.27 -2.79 -8.23
C ARG A 130 7.60 -2.04 -8.26
N ILE A 131 8.06 -1.58 -7.10
CA ILE A 131 9.30 -0.79 -6.96
C ILE A 131 10.24 -1.54 -6.02
N PRO A 132 11.52 -1.71 -6.37
CA PRO A 132 12.52 -2.21 -5.43
C PRO A 132 12.74 -1.16 -4.35
N LEU A 133 12.54 -1.54 -3.09
CA LEU A 133 12.82 -0.68 -1.95
C LEU A 133 14.11 -1.20 -1.29
N ILE A 134 15.10 -0.32 -1.19
CA ILE A 134 16.35 -0.61 -0.50
C ILE A 134 16.29 0.18 0.82
N PRO A 135 16.36 -0.48 1.99
CA PRO A 135 16.41 0.19 3.29
C PRO A 135 17.55 1.19 3.42
#